data_AF-A0A538JGT2-F1
#
_entry.id   AF-A0A538JGT2-F1
#
_cell.length_a   1.000
_cell.length_b   1.000
_cell.length_c   1.000
_cell.angle_alpha   90.00
_cell.angle_beta   90.00
_cell.angle_gamma   90.00
#
_symmetry.space_group_name_H-M   'P 1'
#
loop_
_entity.id
_entity.type
_entity.pdbx_description
1 polymer ?
#
loop_
_entity_poly.entity_id
_entity_poly.type
_entity_poly.pdbx_seq_one_letter_code
_entity_poly.pdbx_strand_id
1 'polypeptide(L)'
;MPRSSSSRTPRSSPRRSSWSGPTSTLRTWAAARSSSPTGTANARRRRPNAWLATSGTGASTSRSRRSRSRRRWSEAARSTAVPCCGGAAGDGIGLVRGLVDAAVEERSLAMVVDPEAAAACHRAGEGSELELVVGHRRDPRWGEPLRVRGRVERLPDGRFRYEGGILGGVEVSMGPSAVVAIGAVRLLVMSKPTYDWGDDQYRSVGLDPTAAKFVGVKNMMNFRFGYGDVMKGFFVLDLPGPTPPDMRSLPFERIARPVFPLDRDLAEPHIELTRR
;
A
#
# COMPACT_ATOMS: atom_id res chain seq x y z
N MET A 1 34.97 -45.59 23.01
CA MET A 1 35.60 -44.31 23.38
C MET A 1 36.20 -43.68 22.13
N PRO A 2 35.81 -42.45 21.75
CA PRO A 2 36.07 -41.89 20.43
C PRO A 2 37.40 -41.13 20.36
N ARG A 3 38.00 -41.13 19.18
CA ARG A 3 39.18 -40.34 18.81
C ARG A 3 38.77 -38.91 18.44
N SER A 4 39.60 -37.97 18.86
CA SER A 4 39.55 -36.55 18.58
C SER A 4 39.82 -36.25 17.10
N SER A 5 39.10 -35.28 16.54
CA SER A 5 39.66 -34.41 15.50
C SER A 5 38.96 -33.05 15.53
N SER A 6 39.77 -32.03 15.82
CA SER A 6 39.44 -30.61 15.78
C SER A 6 39.40 -30.13 14.33
N SER A 7 38.36 -29.39 13.94
CA SER A 7 38.39 -28.57 12.73
C SER A 7 38.02 -27.12 13.05
N ARG A 8 38.93 -26.23 12.62
CA ARG A 8 38.94 -24.78 12.79
C ARG A 8 37.81 -24.12 12.01
N THR A 9 37.13 -23.17 12.64
CA THR A 9 36.35 -22.12 11.96
C THR A 9 37.28 -20.97 11.52
N PRO A 10 37.14 -20.41 10.31
CA PRO A 10 37.75 -19.13 9.99
C PRO A 10 36.79 -17.98 10.34
N ARG A 11 37.25 -17.09 11.23
CA ARG A 11 36.74 -15.73 11.35
C ARG A 11 37.09 -14.96 10.08
N SER A 12 36.13 -14.23 9.52
CA SER A 12 36.41 -13.12 8.60
C SER A 12 35.92 -11.81 9.22
N SER A 13 36.82 -10.83 9.24
CA SER A 13 36.66 -9.46 9.75
C SER A 13 35.90 -8.57 8.76
N PRO A 14 35.27 -7.47 9.22
CA PRO A 14 34.42 -6.65 8.38
C PRO A 14 35.23 -5.67 7.51
N ARG A 15 34.97 -5.66 6.19
CA ARG A 15 35.42 -4.58 5.30
C ARG A 15 34.42 -3.43 5.34
N ARG A 16 34.88 -2.27 5.82
CA ARG A 16 34.30 -0.97 5.51
C ARG A 16 34.38 -0.74 3.99
N SER A 17 33.29 -0.26 3.40
CA SER A 17 33.40 0.65 2.26
C SER A 17 32.33 1.72 2.38
N SER A 18 32.81 2.96 2.37
CA SER A 18 32.07 4.21 2.39
C SER A 18 31.37 4.44 1.06
N TRP A 19 30.12 4.89 1.08
CA TRP A 19 29.44 5.38 -0.10
C TRP A 19 29.04 6.84 0.08
N SER A 20 29.61 7.68 -0.77
CA SER A 20 29.28 9.09 -1.00
C SER A 20 28.09 9.15 -1.96
N GLY A 21 26.93 9.58 -1.48
CA GLY A 21 25.72 9.69 -2.29
C GLY A 21 25.72 10.96 -3.17
N PRO A 22 25.17 10.91 -4.39
CA PRO A 22 24.83 12.11 -5.12
C PRO A 22 23.45 12.62 -4.68
N THR A 23 23.40 13.91 -4.37
CA THR A 23 22.16 14.68 -4.19
C THR A 23 21.50 14.87 -5.56
N SER A 24 20.24 14.48 -5.72
CA SER A 24 19.46 14.87 -6.91
C SER A 24 18.07 15.35 -6.54
N THR A 25 17.88 16.64 -6.81
CA THR A 25 16.65 17.44 -6.75
C THR A 25 15.50 16.89 -7.58
N LEU A 26 14.30 16.88 -6.99
CA LEU A 26 13.01 16.64 -7.65
C LEU A 26 12.65 17.77 -8.62
N ARG A 27 12.39 17.43 -9.89
CA ARG A 27 11.61 18.26 -10.82
C ARG A 27 10.25 17.60 -11.07
N THR A 28 9.18 18.35 -10.82
CA THR A 28 7.79 18.02 -11.11
C THR A 28 7.45 18.36 -12.57
N TRP A 29 6.73 17.49 -13.29
CA TRP A 29 5.98 17.85 -14.51
C TRP A 29 4.70 17.03 -14.68
N ALA A 30 3.66 17.70 -15.20
CA ALA A 30 2.32 17.20 -15.45
C ALA A 30 1.99 17.15 -16.95
N ALA A 31 1.25 16.10 -17.33
CA ALA A 31 0.22 15.94 -18.38
C ALA A 31 0.43 16.42 -19.85
N ALA A 32 0.11 15.52 -20.79
CA ALA A 32 -0.38 15.83 -22.14
C ALA A 32 -1.73 15.15 -22.40
N ARG A 33 -2.60 15.79 -23.21
CA ARG A 33 -3.84 15.23 -23.79
C ARG A 33 -3.81 15.31 -25.32
N SER A 34 -4.64 14.42 -25.87
CA SER A 34 -4.94 13.98 -27.23
C SER A 34 -5.45 15.01 -28.25
N SER A 35 -5.33 14.61 -29.53
CA SER A 35 -6.33 14.88 -30.58
C SER A 35 -6.52 13.66 -31.50
N SER A 36 -7.76 13.39 -31.86
CA SER A 36 -8.23 12.31 -32.76
C SER A 36 -8.36 12.79 -34.22
N PRO A 37 -8.60 11.88 -35.18
CA PRO A 37 -9.67 12.13 -36.14
C PRO A 37 -10.66 10.96 -36.32
N THR A 38 -11.80 11.34 -36.90
CA THR A 38 -13.08 10.68 -37.19
C THR A 38 -13.06 9.38 -38.02
N GLY A 39 -14.03 8.49 -37.76
CA GLY A 39 -14.39 7.36 -38.64
C GLY A 39 -15.46 6.40 -38.06
N THR A 40 -16.73 6.62 -38.43
CA THR A 40 -17.89 5.70 -38.61
C THR A 40 -18.13 4.44 -37.73
N ALA A 41 -19.34 4.44 -37.14
CA ALA A 41 -20.35 3.37 -37.05
C ALA A 41 -20.16 2.12 -36.13
N ASN A 42 -20.95 2.17 -35.03
CA ASN A 42 -21.87 1.14 -34.52
C ASN A 42 -21.32 -0.20 -33.98
N ALA A 43 -21.19 -0.29 -32.64
CA ALA A 43 -21.59 -1.48 -31.86
C ALA A 43 -21.69 -1.11 -30.38
N ARG A 44 -22.91 -1.16 -29.82
CA ARG A 44 -23.16 -1.04 -28.37
C ARG A 44 -22.48 -2.21 -27.63
N ARG A 45 -21.41 -1.94 -26.87
CA ARG A 45 -20.98 -2.78 -25.74
C ARG A 45 -20.58 -1.87 -24.58
N ARG A 46 -21.30 -2.04 -23.45
CA ARG A 46 -20.97 -1.42 -22.17
C ARG A 46 -19.54 -1.79 -21.78
N ARG A 47 -18.65 -0.80 -21.70
CA ARG A 47 -17.31 -0.95 -21.13
C ARG A 47 -17.38 -0.75 -19.62
N PRO A 48 -16.71 -1.59 -18.78
CA PRO A 48 -16.43 -1.21 -17.41
C PRO A 48 -15.28 -0.17 -17.41
N ASN A 49 -15.50 0.95 -16.72
CA ASN A 49 -14.50 2.01 -16.56
C ASN A 49 -13.35 1.52 -15.67
N ALA A 50 -12.23 1.12 -16.27
CA ALA A 50 -10.93 1.02 -15.61
C ALA A 50 -10.00 2.02 -16.31
N TRP A 51 -9.68 3.12 -15.65
CA TRP A 51 -8.70 4.10 -16.14
C TRP A 51 -7.31 3.72 -15.60
N LEU A 52 -6.49 3.11 -16.45
CA LEU A 52 -5.03 3.10 -16.31
C LEU A 52 -4.50 4.37 -16.97
N ALA A 53 -3.80 5.23 -16.23
CA ALA A 53 -3.14 6.41 -16.79
C ALA A 53 -1.67 6.10 -17.09
N THR A 54 -1.27 6.21 -18.36
CA THR A 54 0.13 6.23 -18.83
C THR A 54 0.49 7.64 -19.31
N SER A 55 1.73 8.07 -19.12
CA SER A 55 2.22 9.43 -19.43
C SER A 55 2.93 9.51 -20.80
N GLY A 56 2.73 10.64 -21.51
CA GLY A 56 3.42 11.03 -22.74
C GLY A 56 3.54 12.57 -22.84
N THR A 57 4.58 13.05 -23.52
CA THR A 57 5.14 14.42 -23.53
C THR A 57 4.73 15.27 -24.75
N GLY A 58 4.71 16.60 -24.61
CA GLY A 58 4.67 17.57 -25.73
C GLY A 58 4.26 19.00 -25.34
N ALA A 59 5.07 20.00 -25.69
CA ALA A 59 4.93 21.41 -25.29
C ALA A 59 4.45 22.34 -26.43
N SER A 60 3.66 23.38 -26.12
CA SER A 60 3.94 24.78 -26.49
C SER A 60 2.92 25.78 -25.90
N THR A 61 3.40 27.01 -25.79
CA THR A 61 2.98 28.23 -25.09
C THR A 61 1.67 28.92 -25.52
N SER A 62 0.89 29.46 -24.56
CA SER A 62 0.88 30.90 -24.22
C SER A 62 -0.27 31.35 -23.27
N ARG A 63 0.11 32.31 -22.39
CA ARG A 63 -0.65 33.38 -21.69
C ARG A 63 -1.84 33.08 -20.75
N SER A 64 -1.53 33.31 -19.47
CA SER A 64 -2.29 34.06 -18.44
C SER A 64 -3.78 33.80 -18.22
N ARG A 65 -4.09 33.16 -17.10
CA ARG A 65 -4.97 33.75 -16.06
C ARG A 65 -4.86 32.93 -14.77
N ARG A 66 -4.36 33.58 -13.70
CA ARG A 66 -4.44 33.06 -12.34
C ARG A 66 -5.91 33.05 -11.93
N SER A 67 -6.50 31.87 -11.75
CA SER A 67 -7.71 31.73 -10.94
C SER A 67 -7.61 30.47 -10.10
N ARG A 68 -7.64 30.68 -8.78
CA ARG A 68 -7.76 29.67 -7.73
C ARG A 68 -8.88 28.69 -8.07
N SER A 69 -8.58 27.41 -8.22
CA SER A 69 -9.57 26.35 -8.01
C SER A 69 -9.01 25.34 -7.01
N ARG A 70 -9.19 25.63 -5.72
CA ARG A 70 -9.29 24.57 -4.71
C ARG A 70 -10.53 23.76 -5.11
N ARG A 71 -10.34 22.67 -5.85
CA ARG A 71 -11.43 21.74 -6.15
C ARG A 71 -11.88 21.15 -4.82
N ARG A 72 -13.07 21.57 -4.37
CA ARG A 72 -13.82 20.95 -3.29
C ARG A 72 -13.88 19.45 -3.54
N TRP A 73 -13.21 18.68 -2.70
CA TRP A 73 -13.35 17.24 -2.66
C TRP A 73 -14.69 16.94 -1.97
N SER A 74 -15.78 16.79 -2.70
CA SER A 74 -17.10 16.46 -2.14
C SER A 74 -17.15 15.01 -1.63
N GLU A 75 -17.49 14.83 -0.35
CA GLU A 75 -18.30 13.79 0.34
C GLU A 75 -18.37 12.33 -0.14
N ALA A 76 -17.43 11.82 -0.95
CA ALA A 76 -17.41 10.42 -1.38
C ALA A 76 -16.30 9.61 -0.72
N ALA A 77 -16.66 8.50 -0.06
CA ALA A 77 -15.73 7.47 0.39
C ALA A 77 -15.06 6.78 -0.81
N ARG A 78 -13.73 6.83 -0.86
CA ARG A 78 -12.84 6.25 -1.87
C ARG A 78 -11.91 5.25 -1.19
N SER A 79 -11.91 4.01 -1.65
CA SER A 79 -10.96 3.02 -1.13
C SER A 79 -9.65 3.11 -1.89
N THR A 80 -8.54 2.96 -1.19
CA THR A 80 -7.20 3.02 -1.77
C THR A 80 -6.53 1.69 -1.50
N ALA A 81 -6.41 0.87 -2.55
CA ALA A 81 -5.79 -0.43 -2.46
C ALA A 81 -4.27 -0.27 -2.57
N VAL A 82 -3.56 -0.70 -1.53
CA VAL A 82 -2.12 -0.85 -1.47
C VAL A 82 -1.83 -2.35 -1.55
N PRO A 83 -0.90 -2.80 -2.37
CA PRO A 83 -0.74 -4.23 -2.55
C PRO A 83 0.13 -4.82 -1.43
N CYS A 84 -0.42 -5.73 -0.63
CA CYS A 84 0.32 -6.47 0.40
C CYS A 84 -0.09 -7.95 0.52
N CYS A 85 -1.25 -8.37 -0.01
CA CYS A 85 -1.73 -9.76 0.10
C CYS A 85 -0.98 -10.83 -0.72
N GLY A 86 0.23 -10.54 -1.23
CA GLY A 86 1.12 -11.51 -1.88
C GLY A 86 2.18 -12.13 -0.95
N GLY A 87 1.98 -12.08 0.37
CA GLY A 87 2.95 -12.56 1.36
C GLY A 87 3.93 -11.49 1.87
N ALA A 88 3.61 -10.20 1.66
CA ALA A 88 4.42 -9.09 2.14
C ALA A 88 4.36 -8.94 3.68
N ALA A 89 5.37 -8.28 4.26
CA ALA A 89 5.45 -8.04 5.71
C ALA A 89 4.32 -7.15 6.27
N GLY A 90 3.65 -6.39 5.41
CA GLY A 90 2.55 -5.48 5.79
C GLY A 90 3.00 -4.16 6.44
N ASP A 91 4.30 -3.85 6.42
CA ASP A 91 4.89 -2.67 7.07
C ASP A 91 5.00 -1.44 6.16
N GLY A 92 4.58 -1.54 4.89
CA GLY A 92 4.57 -0.40 3.96
C GLY A 92 3.73 0.77 4.49
N ILE A 93 4.32 1.98 4.50
CA ILE A 93 3.73 3.21 5.05
C ILE A 93 3.45 4.30 4.01
N GLY A 94 3.74 4.02 2.73
CA GLY A 94 3.67 5.01 1.65
C GLY A 94 2.32 5.74 1.53
N LEU A 95 1.20 5.04 1.75
CA LEU A 95 -0.13 5.67 1.76
C LEU A 95 -0.25 6.73 2.87
N VAL A 96 0.14 6.38 4.10
CA VAL A 96 0.05 7.29 5.25
C VAL A 96 0.96 8.49 5.03
N ARG A 97 2.17 8.26 4.50
CA ARG A 97 3.09 9.34 4.13
C ARG A 97 2.43 10.30 3.14
N GLY A 98 1.87 9.80 2.04
CA GLY A 98 1.18 10.64 1.06
C GLY A 98 -0.01 11.41 1.63
N LEU A 99 -0.80 10.82 2.52
CA LEU A 99 -1.92 11.49 3.18
C LEU A 99 -1.46 12.59 4.14
N VAL A 100 -0.39 12.34 4.92
CA VAL A 100 0.20 13.31 5.84
C VAL A 100 0.86 14.46 5.08
N ASP A 101 1.66 14.16 4.04
CA ASP A 101 2.34 15.17 3.22
C ASP A 101 1.34 16.06 2.46
N ALA A 102 0.20 15.49 2.05
CA ALA A 102 -0.90 16.23 1.43
C ALA A 102 -1.75 17.03 2.44
N ALA A 103 -1.51 16.88 3.75
CA ALA A 103 -2.26 17.50 4.83
C ALA A 103 -3.78 17.33 4.68
N VAL A 104 -4.23 16.10 4.42
CA VAL A 104 -5.67 15.81 4.27
C VAL A 104 -6.44 16.16 5.55
N GLU A 105 -7.58 16.83 5.39
CA GLU A 105 -8.48 17.17 6.49
C GLU A 105 -9.59 16.13 6.65
N GLU A 106 -9.78 15.29 5.62
CA GLU A 106 -10.84 14.30 5.62
C GLU A 106 -10.43 12.99 6.28
N ARG A 107 -11.39 12.41 7.00
CA ARG A 107 -11.22 11.17 7.75
C ARG A 107 -10.63 10.07 6.85
N SER A 108 -9.47 9.57 7.24
CA SER A 108 -8.73 8.57 6.48
C SER A 108 -8.34 7.41 7.37
N LEU A 109 -8.52 6.17 6.92
CA LEU A 109 -8.11 4.96 7.64
C LEU A 109 -6.94 4.32 6.91
N ALA A 110 -5.96 3.84 7.66
CA ALA A 110 -4.88 3.02 7.14
C ALA A 110 -4.42 2.04 8.22
N MET A 111 -3.74 0.98 7.81
CA MET A 111 -3.16 0.00 8.72
C MET A 111 -1.71 -0.30 8.37
N VAL A 112 -0.92 -0.67 9.36
CA VAL A 112 0.51 -1.01 9.22
C VAL A 112 0.90 -2.07 10.24
N VAL A 113 1.77 -2.98 9.84
CA VAL A 113 2.36 -3.97 10.75
C VAL A 113 3.71 -3.43 11.26
N ASP A 114 3.77 -3.08 12.53
CA ASP A 114 4.97 -2.58 13.21
C ASP A 114 4.89 -2.89 14.73
N PRO A 115 5.48 -4.01 15.19
CA PRO A 115 5.45 -4.41 16.60
C PRO A 115 6.05 -3.38 17.55
N GLU A 116 7.08 -2.68 17.11
CA GLU A 116 7.84 -1.76 17.95
C GLU A 116 7.05 -0.46 18.13
N ALA A 117 6.40 0.02 17.06
CA ALA A 117 5.46 1.13 17.13
C ALA A 117 4.24 0.80 17.99
N ALA A 118 3.68 -0.42 17.85
CA ALA A 118 2.59 -0.88 18.72
C ALA A 118 3.03 -0.89 20.19
N ALA A 119 4.19 -1.46 20.50
CA ALA A 119 4.75 -1.47 21.85
C ALA A 119 5.03 -0.05 22.39
N ALA A 120 5.47 0.88 21.56
CA ALA A 120 5.66 2.28 21.94
C ALA A 120 4.33 2.95 22.31
N CYS A 121 3.27 2.70 21.56
CA CYS A 121 1.92 3.21 21.88
C CYS A 121 1.41 2.62 23.20
N HIS A 122 1.59 1.31 23.43
CA HIS A 122 1.23 0.65 24.69
C HIS A 122 2.01 1.22 25.89
N ARG A 123 3.30 1.51 25.74
CA ARG A 123 4.10 2.17 26.79
C ARG A 123 3.64 3.60 27.08
N ALA A 124 3.21 4.34 26.06
CA ALA A 124 2.72 5.70 26.21
C ALA A 124 1.33 5.76 26.87
N GLY A 125 0.50 4.73 26.63
CA GLY A 125 -0.86 4.65 27.14
C GLY A 125 -1.90 5.31 26.26
N GLU A 126 -3.16 4.92 26.44
CA GLU A 126 -4.29 5.49 25.73
C GLU A 126 -4.50 6.95 26.13
N GLY A 127 -4.82 7.80 25.15
CA GLY A 127 -5.01 9.24 25.33
C GLY A 127 -3.73 10.08 25.20
N SER A 128 -2.55 9.46 25.29
CA SER A 128 -1.25 10.13 25.23
C SER A 128 -0.88 10.61 23.83
N GLU A 129 -0.18 11.75 23.77
CA GLU A 129 0.52 12.19 22.57
C GLU A 129 1.95 11.68 22.54
N LEU A 130 2.43 11.26 21.38
CA LEU A 130 3.80 10.81 21.18
C LEU A 130 4.33 11.15 19.79
N GLU A 131 5.65 11.27 19.70
CA GLU A 131 6.36 11.12 18.45
C GLU A 131 6.58 9.64 18.17
N LEU A 132 6.08 9.18 17.03
CA LEU A 132 6.09 7.79 16.62
C LEU A 132 6.89 7.66 15.32
N VAL A 133 7.75 6.65 15.28
CA VAL A 133 8.44 6.22 14.06
C VAL A 133 7.83 4.89 13.65
N VAL A 134 7.24 4.81 12.46
CA VAL A 134 6.39 3.68 12.05
C VAL A 134 6.59 3.26 10.59
N GLY A 135 6.54 1.95 10.34
CA GLY A 135 6.56 1.33 9.01
C GLY A 135 7.95 1.21 8.38
N HIS A 136 8.06 0.40 7.33
CA HIS A 136 9.32 0.04 6.62
C HIS A 136 10.49 -0.37 7.53
N ARG A 137 10.20 -0.96 8.68
CA ARG A 137 11.23 -1.49 9.58
C ARG A 137 11.54 -2.95 9.33
N ARG A 138 10.56 -3.73 8.87
CA ARG A 138 10.73 -5.16 8.58
C ARG A 138 11.35 -5.35 7.20
N ASP A 139 10.94 -4.54 6.23
CA ASP A 139 11.52 -4.55 4.90
C ASP A 139 11.94 -3.13 4.43
N PRO A 140 13.09 -2.63 4.94
CA PRO A 140 13.58 -1.28 4.63
C PRO A 140 14.02 -1.13 3.16
N ARG A 141 14.15 -2.22 2.40
CA ARG A 141 14.49 -2.16 0.97
C ARG A 141 13.46 -1.39 0.15
N TRP A 142 12.22 -1.31 0.63
CA TRP A 142 11.10 -0.69 -0.07
C TRP A 142 10.77 0.72 0.40
N GLY A 143 11.51 1.29 1.35
CA GLY A 143 11.25 2.65 1.79
C GLY A 143 11.77 2.93 3.19
N GLU A 144 11.49 4.14 3.64
CA GLU A 144 11.93 4.64 4.95
C GLU A 144 10.78 4.68 5.95
N PRO A 145 11.07 4.51 7.25
CA PRO A 145 10.10 4.75 8.31
C PRO A 145 9.53 6.17 8.29
N LEU A 146 8.29 6.33 8.72
CA LEU A 146 7.62 7.62 8.82
C LEU A 146 7.68 8.12 10.26
N ARG A 147 8.23 9.32 10.46
CA ARG A 147 8.16 10.04 11.75
C ARG A 147 6.92 10.91 11.78
N VAL A 148 6.06 10.73 12.77
CA VAL A 148 4.79 11.46 12.93
C VAL A 148 4.56 11.79 14.40
N ARG A 149 3.92 12.92 14.67
CA ARG A 149 3.32 13.18 15.98
C ARG A 149 1.85 12.77 15.93
N GLY A 150 1.42 12.00 16.92
CA GLY A 150 0.03 11.53 16.97
C GLY A 150 -0.44 11.27 18.39
N ARG A 151 -1.74 11.02 18.52
CA ARG A 151 -2.40 10.66 19.79
C ARG A 151 -2.83 9.20 19.76
N VAL A 152 -2.51 8.44 20.80
CA VAL A 152 -3.05 7.08 20.97
C VAL A 152 -4.53 7.21 21.31
N GLU A 153 -5.41 6.76 20.43
CA GLU A 153 -6.85 6.76 20.68
C GLU A 153 -7.31 5.49 21.37
N ARG A 154 -6.73 4.32 21.03
CA ARG A 154 -7.12 3.02 21.55
C ARG A 154 -5.96 2.02 21.58
N LEU A 155 -5.98 1.10 22.53
CA LEU A 155 -4.98 0.03 22.68
C LEU A 155 -5.61 -1.38 22.72
N PRO A 156 -6.18 -1.87 21.60
CA PRO A 156 -6.79 -3.20 21.56
C PRO A 156 -5.76 -4.34 21.68
N ASP A 157 -6.21 -5.49 22.20
CA ASP A 157 -5.43 -6.74 22.24
C ASP A 157 -5.31 -7.42 20.85
N GLY A 158 -6.07 -6.90 19.89
CA GLY A 158 -6.05 -7.27 18.48
C GLY A 158 -6.78 -8.56 18.15
N ARG A 159 -7.56 -9.15 19.06
CA ARG A 159 -8.36 -10.36 18.79
C ARG A 159 -9.65 -10.00 18.06
N PHE A 160 -9.97 -10.75 17.01
CA PHE A 160 -11.21 -10.59 16.27
C PHE A 160 -11.55 -11.89 15.51
N ARG A 161 -12.77 -11.93 14.98
CA ARG A 161 -13.29 -13.05 14.19
C ARG A 161 -13.80 -12.50 12.87
N TYR A 162 -13.46 -13.13 11.75
CA TYR A 162 -14.03 -12.72 10.48
C TYR A 162 -15.52 -13.08 10.41
N GLU A 163 -16.35 -12.15 9.95
CA GLU A 163 -17.81 -12.31 9.99
C GLU A 163 -18.39 -12.95 8.72
N GLY A 164 -17.61 -13.13 7.66
CA GLY A 164 -18.12 -13.72 6.41
C GLY A 164 -17.08 -14.23 5.43
N GLY A 165 -17.56 -14.77 4.31
CA GLY A 165 -16.71 -15.28 3.23
C GLY A 165 -15.97 -16.57 3.56
N ILE A 166 -14.89 -16.85 2.84
CA ILE A 166 -14.12 -18.09 2.99
C ILE A 166 -13.41 -18.21 4.34
N LEU A 167 -13.26 -17.09 5.07
CA LEU A 167 -12.67 -17.04 6.41
C LEU A 167 -13.72 -16.84 7.50
N GLY A 168 -15.00 -16.81 7.16
CA GLY A 168 -16.09 -16.59 8.12
C GLY A 168 -16.01 -17.57 9.27
N GLY A 169 -15.99 -17.05 10.50
CA GLY A 169 -15.90 -17.86 11.70
C GLY A 169 -14.49 -18.06 12.26
N VAL A 170 -13.44 -17.75 11.49
CA VAL A 170 -12.06 -17.94 11.92
C VAL A 170 -11.65 -16.83 12.88
N GLU A 171 -11.16 -17.21 14.05
CA GLU A 171 -10.57 -16.31 15.04
C GLU A 171 -9.10 -16.01 14.71
N VAL A 172 -8.72 -14.74 14.76
CA VAL A 172 -7.38 -14.26 14.45
C VAL A 172 -6.96 -13.19 15.46
N SER A 173 -5.65 -12.96 15.55
CA SER A 173 -5.10 -11.89 16.37
C SER A 173 -4.07 -11.07 15.61
N MET A 174 -4.27 -9.75 15.60
CA MET A 174 -3.29 -8.72 15.19
C MET A 174 -2.17 -8.53 16.24
N GLY A 175 -2.24 -9.27 17.36
CA GLY A 175 -1.46 -9.03 18.57
C GLY A 175 -1.77 -7.67 19.20
N PRO A 176 -1.02 -7.28 20.27
CA PRO A 176 -1.11 -5.93 20.82
C PRO A 176 -1.06 -4.90 19.70
N SER A 177 -2.09 -4.08 19.62
CA SER A 177 -2.32 -3.14 18.53
C SER A 177 -2.67 -1.77 19.10
N ALA A 178 -2.59 -0.73 18.26
CA ALA A 178 -2.92 0.63 18.64
C ALA A 178 -3.64 1.36 17.50
N VAL A 179 -4.62 2.19 17.84
CA VAL A 179 -5.19 3.17 16.91
C VAL A 179 -4.55 4.52 17.22
N VAL A 180 -3.81 5.06 16.27
CA VAL A 180 -3.10 6.35 16.41
C VAL A 180 -3.75 7.39 15.51
N ALA A 181 -4.13 8.52 16.09
CA ALA A 181 -4.60 9.70 15.38
C ALA A 181 -3.44 10.58 14.93
N ILE A 182 -3.36 10.82 13.62
CA ILE A 182 -2.37 11.70 12.99
C ILE A 182 -3.16 12.67 12.11
N GLY A 183 -3.51 13.85 12.66
CA GLY A 183 -4.47 14.74 12.01
C GLY A 183 -5.80 14.03 11.71
N ALA A 184 -6.21 14.03 10.43
CA ALA A 184 -7.42 13.33 9.98
C ALA A 184 -7.23 11.82 9.75
N VAL A 185 -5.98 11.32 9.77
CA VAL A 185 -5.66 9.90 9.59
C VAL A 185 -5.85 9.15 10.90
N ARG A 186 -6.43 7.95 10.81
CA ARG A 186 -6.37 6.92 11.85
C ARG A 186 -5.58 5.74 11.34
N LEU A 187 -4.44 5.55 11.99
CA LEU A 187 -3.51 4.49 11.69
C LEU A 187 -3.72 3.35 12.70
N LEU A 188 -4.18 2.20 12.19
CA LEU A 188 -4.17 0.95 12.93
C LEU A 188 -2.76 0.33 12.85
N VAL A 189 -2.02 0.38 13.96
CA VAL A 189 -0.70 -0.21 14.11
C VAL A 189 -0.85 -1.59 14.73
N MET A 190 -0.45 -2.62 14.01
CA MET A 190 -0.59 -4.04 14.39
C MET A 190 0.78 -4.63 14.69
N SER A 191 0.90 -5.48 15.72
CA SER A 191 2.16 -6.19 15.97
C SER A 191 2.31 -7.48 15.16
N LYS A 192 1.21 -8.09 14.76
CA LYS A 192 1.18 -9.29 13.91
C LYS A 192 0.46 -9.00 12.60
N PRO A 193 0.99 -9.49 11.47
CA PRO A 193 0.26 -9.42 10.21
C PRO A 193 -0.95 -10.35 10.29
N THR A 194 -2.06 -9.89 9.73
CA THR A 194 -3.26 -10.70 9.50
C THR A 194 -3.66 -10.56 8.05
N TYR A 195 -4.44 -11.53 7.57
CA TYR A 195 -4.97 -11.44 6.22
C TYR A 195 -6.06 -10.36 6.19
N ASP A 196 -5.94 -9.40 5.28
CA ASP A 196 -6.94 -8.34 5.15
C ASP A 196 -8.16 -8.87 4.41
N TRP A 197 -9.18 -9.25 5.16
CA TRP A 197 -10.47 -9.72 4.65
C TRP A 197 -11.58 -8.82 5.14
N GLY A 198 -12.32 -8.27 4.18
CA GLY A 198 -13.42 -7.38 4.50
C GLY A 198 -12.94 -6.05 5.09
N ASP A 199 -13.61 -5.61 6.14
CA ASP A 199 -13.23 -4.49 6.99
C ASP A 199 -13.18 -4.86 8.48
N ASP A 200 -13.13 -6.15 8.78
CA ASP A 200 -13.23 -6.71 10.14
C ASP A 200 -12.09 -6.22 11.06
N GLN A 201 -10.89 -6.02 10.52
CA GLN A 201 -9.76 -5.45 11.28
C GLN A 201 -10.03 -4.01 11.72
N TYR A 202 -10.68 -3.19 10.87
CA TYR A 202 -11.06 -1.83 11.26
C TYR A 202 -12.21 -1.86 12.26
N ARG A 203 -13.26 -2.64 12.00
CA ARG A 203 -14.44 -2.73 12.88
C ARG A 203 -14.10 -3.28 14.26
N SER A 204 -13.24 -4.29 14.35
CA SER A 204 -12.80 -4.87 15.63
C SER A 204 -12.11 -3.87 16.55
N VAL A 205 -11.56 -2.78 16.00
CA VAL A 205 -10.94 -1.69 16.77
C VAL A 205 -11.81 -0.43 16.78
N GLY A 206 -13.10 -0.55 16.47
CA GLY A 206 -14.06 0.56 16.47
C GLY A 206 -13.80 1.64 15.42
N LEU A 207 -13.11 1.30 14.32
CA LEU A 207 -12.97 2.16 13.15
C LEU A 207 -14.04 1.78 12.14
N ASP A 208 -14.90 2.73 11.79
CA ASP A 208 -15.92 2.57 10.78
C ASP A 208 -15.41 3.08 9.41
N PRO A 209 -15.20 2.20 8.42
CA PRO A 209 -14.78 2.62 7.09
C PRO A 209 -15.84 3.40 6.32
N THR A 210 -17.12 3.27 6.66
CA THR A 210 -18.21 4.00 5.98
C THR A 210 -18.20 5.49 6.32
N ALA A 211 -17.66 5.84 7.49
CA ALA A 211 -17.43 7.22 7.94
C ALA A 211 -16.13 7.83 7.40
N ALA A 212 -15.32 7.08 6.63
CA ALA A 212 -14.04 7.54 6.13
C ALA A 212 -14.10 7.92 4.65
N LYS A 213 -13.44 9.02 4.30
CA LYS A 213 -13.26 9.43 2.90
C LYS A 213 -12.22 8.58 2.19
N PHE A 214 -11.16 8.20 2.89
CA PHE A 214 -10.12 7.34 2.34
C PHE A 214 -9.94 6.12 3.23
N VAL A 215 -9.93 4.92 2.64
CA VAL A 215 -9.67 3.67 3.36
C VAL A 215 -8.52 2.95 2.68
N GLY A 216 -7.41 2.78 3.39
CA GLY A 216 -6.27 1.99 2.96
C GLY A 216 -6.57 0.50 3.10
N VAL A 217 -6.56 -0.23 1.99
CA VAL A 217 -6.81 -1.68 1.96
C VAL A 217 -5.56 -2.39 1.47
N LYS A 218 -5.10 -3.42 2.16
CA LYS A 218 -3.88 -4.17 1.87
C LYS A 218 -4.12 -5.42 1.02
N ASN A 219 -5.37 -5.68 0.64
CA ASN A 219 -5.79 -6.76 -0.24
C ASN A 219 -6.25 -6.27 -1.63
N MET A 220 -5.54 -6.66 -2.70
CA MET A 220 -5.95 -6.32 -4.08
C MET A 220 -6.96 -7.29 -4.69
N MET A 221 -7.08 -8.51 -4.16
CA MET A 221 -7.96 -9.54 -4.74
C MET A 221 -9.39 -9.37 -4.24
N ASN A 222 -9.57 -9.18 -2.94
CA ASN A 222 -10.88 -9.39 -2.30
C ASN A 222 -11.48 -8.14 -1.64
N PHE A 223 -10.84 -6.96 -1.76
CA PHE A 223 -11.38 -5.74 -1.15
C PHE A 223 -12.80 -5.40 -1.63
N ARG A 224 -13.18 -5.81 -2.84
CA ARG A 224 -14.53 -5.59 -3.35
C ARG A 224 -15.61 -6.32 -2.57
N PHE A 225 -15.30 -7.46 -1.96
CA PHE A 225 -16.24 -8.17 -1.10
C PHE A 225 -16.48 -7.41 0.21
N GLY A 226 -15.44 -6.77 0.75
CA GLY A 226 -15.55 -5.98 2.00
C GLY A 226 -16.17 -4.61 1.83
N TYR A 227 -15.79 -3.91 0.76
CA TYR A 227 -16.10 -2.49 0.60
C TYR A 227 -17.07 -2.22 -0.56
N GLY A 228 -17.50 -3.24 -1.30
CA GLY A 228 -18.27 -3.07 -2.54
C GLY A 228 -19.51 -2.20 -2.40
N ASP A 229 -20.25 -2.35 -1.31
CA ASP A 229 -21.51 -1.65 -1.07
C ASP A 229 -21.30 -0.17 -0.65
N VAL A 230 -20.14 0.15 -0.07
CA VAL A 230 -19.86 1.46 0.53
C VAL A 230 -18.89 2.29 -0.32
N MET A 231 -18.06 1.63 -1.14
CA MET A 231 -17.01 2.25 -1.95
C MET A 231 -17.59 2.92 -3.21
N LYS A 232 -17.31 4.22 -3.39
CA LYS A 232 -17.70 4.95 -4.62
C LYS A 232 -16.67 4.84 -5.75
N GLY A 233 -15.46 4.38 -5.44
CA GLY A 233 -14.40 4.14 -6.40
C GLY A 233 -13.13 3.69 -5.68
N PHE A 234 -12.18 3.16 -6.44
CA PHE A 234 -10.89 2.75 -5.92
C PHE A 234 -9.72 3.23 -6.76
N PHE A 235 -8.59 3.38 -6.10
CA PHE A 235 -7.28 3.57 -6.73
C PHE A 235 -6.38 2.41 -6.34
N VAL A 236 -5.70 1.83 -7.33
CA VAL A 236 -4.57 0.95 -7.08
C VAL A 236 -3.34 1.84 -7.02
N LEU A 237 -2.68 1.88 -5.87
CA LEU A 237 -1.46 2.67 -5.73
C LEU A 237 -0.24 1.83 -6.09
N ASP A 238 0.56 2.36 -7.00
CA ASP A 238 1.89 1.85 -7.31
C ASP A 238 2.89 2.40 -6.28
N LEU A 239 2.83 1.85 -5.07
CA LEU A 239 3.76 2.18 -3.99
C LEU A 239 4.92 1.16 -3.97
N PRO A 240 6.14 1.61 -3.65
CA PRO A 240 7.26 0.70 -3.42
C PRO A 240 6.91 -0.40 -2.40
N GLY A 241 7.20 -1.65 -2.77
CA GLY A 241 6.88 -2.81 -1.95
C GLY A 241 7.22 -4.11 -2.67
N PRO A 242 7.24 -5.24 -1.94
CA PRO A 242 7.58 -6.55 -2.50
C PRO A 242 6.46 -7.14 -3.38
N THR A 243 5.28 -6.53 -3.38
CA THR A 243 4.12 -6.97 -4.14
C THR A 243 3.54 -5.81 -4.96
N PRO A 244 4.30 -5.15 -5.84
CA PRO A 244 3.79 -4.01 -6.61
C PRO A 244 2.72 -4.47 -7.62
N PRO A 245 1.81 -3.58 -8.06
CA PRO A 245 0.88 -3.90 -9.14
C PRO A 245 1.61 -4.15 -10.46
N ASP A 246 2.75 -3.47 -10.65
CA ASP A 246 3.66 -3.68 -11.78
C ASP A 246 4.91 -4.46 -11.35
N MET A 247 4.91 -5.76 -11.66
CA MET A 247 6.01 -6.65 -11.35
C MET A 247 7.31 -6.36 -12.12
N ARG A 248 7.29 -5.49 -13.15
CA ARG A 248 8.52 -5.11 -13.90
C ARG A 248 9.53 -4.36 -13.04
N SER A 249 9.07 -3.77 -11.94
CA SER A 249 9.93 -3.09 -10.95
C SER A 249 10.67 -4.05 -10.02
N LEU A 250 10.29 -5.34 -9.99
CA LEU A 250 10.89 -6.33 -9.11
C LEU A 250 12.21 -6.88 -9.70
N PRO A 251 13.28 -7.01 -8.89
CA PRO A 251 14.58 -7.49 -9.33
C PRO A 251 14.63 -9.03 -9.38
N PHE A 252 13.90 -9.65 -10.31
CA PHE A 252 13.94 -11.11 -10.48
C PHE A 252 15.29 -11.59 -11.04
N GLU A 253 16.06 -12.32 -10.24
CA GLU A 253 17.35 -12.89 -10.67
C GLU A 253 17.24 -14.34 -11.19
N ARG A 254 16.28 -15.12 -10.65
CA ARG A 254 16.13 -16.55 -10.94
C ARG A 254 14.75 -16.85 -11.53
N ILE A 255 14.51 -16.35 -12.73
CA ILE A 255 13.28 -16.57 -13.49
C ILE A 255 13.59 -17.20 -14.84
N ALA A 256 12.76 -18.15 -15.27
CA ALA A 256 12.86 -18.71 -16.62
C ALA A 256 12.45 -17.63 -17.62
N ARG A 257 13.35 -17.29 -18.54
CA ARG A 257 13.13 -16.30 -19.59
C ARG A 257 13.08 -16.99 -20.96
N PRO A 258 12.31 -16.46 -21.93
CA PRO A 258 11.56 -15.20 -21.85
C PRO A 258 10.24 -15.32 -21.07
N VAL A 259 9.86 -14.27 -20.35
CA VAL A 259 8.63 -14.24 -19.54
C VAL A 259 7.90 -12.90 -19.67
N PHE A 260 6.61 -12.94 -20.03
CA PHE A 260 5.75 -11.76 -20.00
C PHE A 260 5.44 -11.38 -18.54
N PRO A 261 5.47 -10.09 -18.13
CA PRO A 261 5.70 -8.88 -18.92
C PRO A 261 7.16 -8.34 -18.88
N LEU A 262 8.12 -9.11 -18.37
CA LEU A 262 9.53 -8.68 -18.25
C LEU A 262 10.27 -8.69 -19.59
N ASP A 263 9.92 -9.64 -20.45
CA ASP A 263 10.38 -9.78 -21.81
C ASP A 263 9.27 -9.38 -22.78
N ARG A 264 9.61 -8.61 -23.82
CA ARG A 264 8.67 -8.15 -24.85
C ARG A 264 8.70 -9.00 -26.12
N ASP A 265 9.85 -9.60 -26.40
CA ASP A 265 10.06 -10.43 -27.58
C ASP A 265 9.76 -11.89 -27.23
N LEU A 266 8.47 -12.23 -27.30
CA LEU A 266 7.94 -13.56 -27.02
C LEU A 266 7.26 -14.11 -28.27
N ALA A 267 7.40 -15.42 -28.51
CA ALA A 267 6.55 -16.10 -29.48
C ALA A 267 5.07 -15.97 -29.06
N GLU A 268 4.17 -15.89 -30.04
CA GLU A 268 2.74 -15.83 -29.73
C GLU A 268 2.32 -17.06 -28.92
N PRO A 269 1.60 -16.88 -27.79
CA PRO A 269 1.18 -18.00 -26.98
C PRO A 269 0.19 -18.85 -27.77
N HIS A 270 0.44 -20.16 -27.83
CA HIS A 270 -0.56 -21.12 -28.30
C HIS A 270 -1.67 -21.24 -27.26
N ILE A 271 -2.84 -20.70 -27.55
CA ILE A 271 -4.02 -20.75 -26.67
C ILE A 271 -4.98 -21.82 -27.19
N GLU A 272 -5.07 -22.93 -26.47
CA GLU A 272 -6.10 -23.94 -26.71
C GLU A 272 -7.29 -23.71 -25.76
N LEU A 273 -8.46 -23.40 -26.33
CA LEU A 273 -9.70 -23.25 -25.57
C LEU A 273 -10.39 -24.61 -25.49
N THR A 274 -10.25 -25.29 -24.36
CA THR A 274 -11.02 -26.52 -24.08
C THR A 274 -12.39 -26.15 -23.53
N ARG A 275 -13.47 -26.60 -24.19
CA ARG A 275 -14.82 -26.54 -23.64
C ARG A 275 -14.98 -27.68 -22.62
N ARG A 276 -15.32 -27.34 -21.38
CA ARG A 276 -15.88 -28.28 -20.42
C ARG A 276 -17.39 -28.37 -20.59
#